data_AF-A0A9X4NJ25-F1
#
_entry.id   AF-A0A9X4NJ25-F1
#
_cell.length_a   1.000
_cell.length_b   1.000
_cell.length_c   1.000
_cell.angle_alpha   90.00
_cell.angle_beta   90.00
_cell.angle_gamma   90.00
#
_symmetry.space_group_name_H-M   'P 1'
#
loop_
_entity.id
_entity.type
_entity.pdbx_description
1 polymer ?
#
loop_
_entity_poly.entity_id
_entity_poly.type
_entity_poly.pdbx_seq_one_letter_code
_entity_poly.pdbx_strand_id
1 'polypeptide(L)'
;MNNSSPSSQADVNKSQTVQTSSSSLSGYSTEQIEYARVTEAILKYYNYNYQPVSISVTKNGENHQVFPFSGSVVVPQDTVTLTFSSDNTMSGTTIVTYGSNHNGSINFYKDPNHYQDERYLKDLDWVKQESRKLLNSTKTLEIPTS
;
A
#
# COMPACT_ATOMS: atom_id res chain seq x y z
N MET A 1 10.23 32.53 -70.39
CA MET A 1 11.07 31.33 -70.33
C MET A 1 11.71 31.27 -68.95
N ASN A 2 11.36 30.20 -68.20
CA ASN A 2 11.99 29.55 -67.02
C ASN A 2 12.76 30.40 -65.99
N ASN A 3 12.70 30.19 -64.67
CA ASN A 3 12.10 29.21 -63.76
C ASN A 3 12.42 29.77 -62.34
N SER A 4 11.59 29.50 -61.34
CA SER A 4 11.97 29.13 -59.95
C SER A 4 10.81 29.34 -58.98
N SER A 5 10.15 28.25 -58.60
CA SER A 5 9.40 28.15 -57.35
C SER A 5 10.36 27.93 -56.18
N PRO A 6 9.99 28.38 -54.98
CA PRO A 6 10.07 27.48 -53.84
C PRO A 6 8.74 27.38 -53.07
N SER A 7 8.45 26.15 -52.67
CA SER A 7 7.45 25.72 -51.69
C SER A 7 7.72 26.22 -50.28
N SER A 8 6.67 26.46 -49.50
CA SER A 8 6.53 26.31 -48.03
C SER A 8 5.25 27.03 -47.61
N GLN A 9 4.41 26.63 -46.67
CA GLN A 9 4.23 25.46 -45.83
C GLN A 9 2.78 25.62 -45.32
N ALA A 10 2.01 24.53 -45.24
CA ALA A 10 0.65 24.56 -44.71
C ALA A 10 0.67 24.94 -43.22
N ASP A 11 -0.09 25.97 -42.85
CA ASP A 11 -0.43 26.30 -41.47
C ASP A 11 -1.26 25.16 -40.86
N VAL A 12 -0.58 24.23 -40.19
CA VAL A 12 -1.25 23.31 -39.28
C VAL A 12 -1.44 24.05 -37.97
N ASN A 13 -2.59 24.71 -37.84
CA ASN A 13 -3.13 25.12 -36.54
C ASN A 13 -3.35 23.84 -35.72
N LYS A 14 -2.31 23.45 -34.97
CA LYS A 14 -2.37 22.38 -33.98
C LYS A 14 -3.18 22.94 -32.82
N SER A 15 -4.50 22.77 -32.88
CA SER A 15 -5.36 22.90 -31.72
C SER A 15 -4.73 22.02 -30.64
N GLN A 16 -4.17 22.65 -29.61
CA GLN A 16 -3.84 21.98 -28.37
C GLN A 16 -5.16 21.47 -27.81
N THR A 17 -5.48 20.22 -28.12
CA THR A 17 -6.34 19.42 -27.26
C THR A 17 -5.68 19.44 -25.91
N VAL A 18 -6.20 20.28 -25.02
CA VAL A 18 -6.06 20.09 -23.59
C VAL A 18 -6.48 18.64 -23.38
N GLN A 19 -5.50 17.76 -23.17
CA GLN A 19 -5.76 16.46 -22.58
C GLN A 19 -6.26 16.79 -21.18
N THR A 20 -7.56 17.00 -21.05
CA THR A 20 -8.29 16.68 -19.84
C THR A 20 -7.86 15.26 -19.51
N SER A 21 -7.00 15.14 -18.51
CA SER A 21 -6.70 13.88 -17.86
C SER A 21 -8.03 13.36 -17.35
N SER A 22 -8.71 12.59 -18.19
CA SER A 22 -9.82 11.74 -17.77
C SER A 22 -9.25 10.91 -16.63
N SER A 23 -9.65 11.21 -15.40
CA SER A 23 -9.11 10.54 -14.23
C SER A 23 -9.35 9.04 -14.41
N SER A 24 -8.30 8.29 -14.76
CA SER A 24 -8.33 6.86 -15.10
C SER A 24 -8.80 5.97 -13.94
N LEU A 25 -9.13 6.57 -12.80
CA LEU A 25 -9.56 5.94 -11.57
C LEU A 25 -11.01 6.31 -11.17
N SER A 26 -11.80 6.95 -12.06
CA SER A 26 -13.15 7.43 -11.73
C SER A 26 -14.16 6.35 -11.31
N GLY A 27 -13.83 5.07 -11.53
CA GLY A 27 -14.63 3.92 -11.08
C GLY A 27 -14.23 3.35 -9.72
N TYR A 28 -13.18 3.88 -9.08
CA TYR A 28 -12.68 3.39 -7.80
C TYR A 28 -12.97 4.40 -6.68
N SER A 29 -13.28 3.89 -5.49
CA SER A 29 -13.38 4.72 -4.30
C SER A 29 -12.01 5.26 -3.90
N THR A 30 -11.99 6.37 -3.16
CA THR A 30 -10.76 6.93 -2.59
C THR A 30 -9.98 5.88 -1.78
N GLU A 31 -10.68 5.02 -1.04
CA GLU A 31 -10.08 3.94 -0.25
C GLU A 31 -9.45 2.88 -1.14
N GLN A 32 -10.13 2.44 -2.20
CA GLN A 32 -9.55 1.48 -3.15
C GLN A 32 -8.28 2.02 -3.81
N ILE A 33 -8.28 3.32 -4.14
CA ILE A 33 -7.11 4.01 -4.69
C ILE A 33 -5.99 4.07 -3.66
N GLU A 34 -6.29 4.36 -2.40
CA GLU A 34 -5.31 4.36 -1.30
C GLU A 34 -4.70 2.97 -1.11
N TYR A 35 -5.52 1.92 -1.03
CA TYR A 35 -5.05 0.55 -0.83
C TYR A 35 -4.14 0.08 -1.98
N ALA A 36 -4.48 0.45 -3.21
CA ALA A 36 -3.62 0.17 -4.37
C ALA A 36 -2.27 0.91 -4.26
N ARG A 37 -2.28 2.20 -3.92
CA ARG A 37 -1.06 3.03 -3.76
C ARG A 37 -0.16 2.51 -2.65
N VAL A 38 -0.74 2.15 -1.49
CA VAL A 38 0.00 1.57 -0.37
C VAL A 38 0.59 0.23 -0.78
N THR A 39 -0.17 -0.64 -1.44
CA THR A 39 0.31 -1.95 -1.89
C THR A 39 1.52 -1.79 -2.82
N GLU A 40 1.42 -0.93 -3.84
CA GLU A 40 2.53 -0.65 -4.76
C GLU A 40 3.75 -0.06 -4.05
N ALA A 41 3.55 0.87 -3.11
CA ALA A 41 4.64 1.45 -2.33
C ALA A 41 5.36 0.38 -1.47
N ILE A 42 4.61 -0.54 -0.87
CA ILE A 42 5.15 -1.64 -0.08
C ILE A 42 5.91 -2.66 -0.96
N LEU A 43 5.36 -3.03 -2.11
CA LEU A 43 6.03 -3.90 -3.07
C LEU A 43 7.39 -3.31 -3.47
N LYS A 44 7.40 -2.02 -3.81
CA LYS A 44 8.63 -1.29 -4.13
C LYS A 44 9.60 -1.22 -2.95
N TYR A 45 9.11 -0.94 -1.73
CA TYR A 45 9.94 -0.85 -0.52
C TYR A 45 10.69 -2.16 -0.23
N TYR A 46 10.05 -3.31 -0.46
CA TYR A 46 10.68 -4.63 -0.27
C TYR A 46 11.36 -5.19 -1.53
N ASN A 47 11.46 -4.40 -2.61
CA ASN A 47 11.98 -4.82 -3.91
C ASN A 47 11.29 -6.08 -4.48
N TYR A 48 9.97 -6.19 -4.27
CA TYR A 48 9.17 -7.25 -4.83
C TYR A 48 8.82 -6.95 -6.29
N ASN A 49 9.18 -7.88 -7.18
CA ASN A 49 8.98 -7.77 -8.63
C ASN A 49 7.80 -8.62 -9.09
N TYR A 50 6.62 -8.39 -8.51
CA TYR A 50 5.38 -9.03 -8.93
C TYR A 50 4.20 -8.06 -8.79
N GLN A 51 3.11 -8.38 -9.48
CA GLN A 51 1.81 -7.73 -9.31
C GLN A 51 0.90 -8.67 -8.49
N PRO A 52 0.27 -8.19 -7.40
CA PRO A 52 -0.55 -9.07 -6.57
C PRO A 52 -1.73 -9.64 -7.36
N VAL A 53 -1.97 -10.94 -7.20
CA VAL A 53 -3.15 -11.62 -7.78
C VAL A 53 -4.38 -11.49 -6.89
N SER A 54 -4.19 -11.11 -5.63
CA SER A 54 -5.24 -10.85 -4.66
C SER A 54 -4.81 -9.78 -3.66
N ILE A 55 -5.78 -8.98 -3.23
CA ILE A 55 -5.64 -8.01 -2.13
C ILE A 55 -6.91 -8.14 -1.29
N SER A 56 -6.74 -8.31 0.02
CA SER A 56 -7.79 -8.27 1.04
C SER A 56 -7.46 -7.17 2.04
N VAL A 57 -8.51 -6.56 2.58
CA VAL A 57 -8.41 -5.38 3.43
C VAL A 57 -9.24 -5.58 4.68
N THR A 58 -8.63 -5.33 5.83
CA THR A 58 -9.31 -5.25 7.13
C THR A 58 -9.09 -3.86 7.70
N LYS A 59 -10.18 -3.14 8.01
CA LYS A 59 -10.11 -1.89 8.77
C LYS A 59 -10.14 -2.23 10.25
N ASN A 60 -9.17 -1.74 11.01
CA ASN A 60 -9.11 -1.92 12.44
C ASN A 60 -9.42 -0.59 13.12
N GLY A 61 -10.38 -0.61 14.04
CA GLY A 61 -10.65 0.55 14.89
C GLY A 61 -9.52 0.78 15.90
N GLU A 62 -9.58 1.91 16.60
CA GLU A 62 -8.70 2.21 17.73
C GLU A 62 -8.62 1.07 18.76
N ASN A 63 -7.46 0.93 19.39
CA ASN A 63 -7.16 -0.03 20.45
C ASN A 63 -7.28 -1.52 20.07
N HIS A 64 -7.21 -1.85 18.78
CA HIS A 64 -7.03 -3.24 18.34
C HIS A 64 -5.64 -3.78 18.74
N GLN A 65 -5.56 -5.09 18.92
CA GLN A 65 -4.32 -5.75 19.31
C GLN A 65 -3.36 -5.89 18.12
N VAL A 66 -2.06 -5.74 18.37
CA VAL A 66 -1.00 -5.97 17.35
C VAL A 66 -0.92 -7.43 16.93
N PHE A 67 -1.19 -8.35 17.87
CA PHE A 67 -1.31 -9.78 17.60
C PHE A 67 -2.70 -10.25 18.01
N PRO A 68 -3.27 -11.26 17.34
CA PRO A 68 -4.60 -11.79 17.66
C PRO A 68 -4.59 -12.71 18.89
N PHE A 69 -3.84 -12.35 19.93
CA PHE A 69 -3.67 -13.13 21.15
C PHE A 69 -3.78 -12.24 22.40
N SER A 70 -4.30 -12.82 23.48
CA SER A 70 -4.34 -12.17 24.80
C SER A 70 -2.94 -11.72 25.24
N GLY A 71 -2.87 -10.59 25.94
CA GLY A 71 -1.60 -10.00 26.40
C GLY A 71 -0.89 -9.13 25.37
N SER A 72 -1.28 -9.20 24.09
CA SER A 72 -0.73 -8.33 23.05
C SER A 72 -0.98 -6.86 23.32
N VAL A 73 -0.01 -6.01 22.99
CA VAL A 73 -0.18 -4.56 23.06
C VAL A 73 -1.19 -4.08 22.03
N VAL A 74 -1.82 -2.94 22.31
CA VAL A 74 -2.81 -2.32 21.42
C VAL A 74 -2.22 -1.17 20.63
N VAL A 75 -2.78 -0.93 19.45
CA VAL A 75 -2.51 0.25 18.63
C VAL A 75 -3.59 1.30 18.92
N PRO A 76 -3.25 2.51 19.39
CA PRO A 76 -4.24 3.47 19.91
C PRO A 76 -5.01 4.23 18.82
N GLN A 77 -4.78 3.93 17.54
CA GLN A 77 -5.32 4.64 16.39
C GLN A 77 -5.92 3.65 15.39
N ASP A 78 -6.78 4.17 14.51
CA ASP A 78 -7.28 3.41 13.37
C ASP A 78 -6.13 2.98 12.45
N THR A 79 -6.22 1.75 11.95
CA THR A 79 -5.28 1.20 10.97
C THR A 79 -6.00 0.39 9.92
N VAL A 80 -5.27 0.04 8.87
CA VAL A 80 -5.70 -0.89 7.84
C VAL A 80 -4.66 -2.01 7.74
N THR A 81 -5.13 -3.25 7.80
CA THR A 81 -4.33 -4.44 7.47
C THR A 81 -4.60 -4.83 6.02
N LEU A 82 -3.55 -4.79 5.20
CA LEU A 82 -3.54 -5.29 3.84
C LEU A 82 -2.92 -6.68 3.81
N THR A 83 -3.63 -7.62 3.19
CA THR A 83 -3.13 -8.94 2.86
C THR A 83 -3.12 -9.07 1.35
N PHE A 84 -1.94 -9.16 0.74
CA PHE A 84 -1.81 -9.30 -0.70
C PHE A 84 -0.87 -10.44 -1.06
N SER A 85 -1.11 -11.09 -2.20
CA SER A 85 -0.39 -12.32 -2.57
C SER A 85 0.06 -12.33 -4.02
N SER A 86 1.22 -12.92 -4.29
CA SER A 86 1.72 -13.16 -5.65
C SER A 86 1.09 -14.40 -6.31
N ASP A 87 0.70 -15.40 -5.51
CA ASP A 87 0.26 -16.72 -6.01
C ASP A 87 -0.79 -17.41 -5.11
N ASN A 88 -1.34 -16.70 -4.13
CA ASN A 88 -2.27 -17.20 -3.10
C ASN A 88 -1.69 -18.31 -2.19
N THR A 89 -0.37 -18.49 -2.16
CA THR A 89 0.30 -19.35 -1.17
C THR A 89 0.67 -18.55 0.08
N MET A 90 0.89 -19.26 1.20
CA MET A 90 1.35 -18.63 2.45
C MET A 90 2.73 -17.95 2.28
N SER A 91 3.61 -18.53 1.47
CA SER A 91 4.93 -17.97 1.15
C SER A 91 4.87 -16.76 0.24
N GLY A 92 3.91 -16.73 -0.69
CA GLY A 92 3.69 -15.61 -1.60
C GLY A 92 2.83 -14.49 -1.02
N THR A 93 2.32 -14.66 0.20
CA THR A 93 1.47 -13.67 0.88
C THR A 93 2.32 -12.69 1.68
N THR A 94 1.94 -11.42 1.66
CA THR A 94 2.47 -10.38 2.54
C THR A 94 1.31 -9.74 3.28
N ILE A 95 1.48 -9.61 4.59
CA ILE A 95 0.51 -8.96 5.48
C ILE A 95 1.19 -7.73 6.07
N VAL A 96 0.56 -6.56 5.92
CA VAL A 96 1.06 -5.29 6.45
C VAL A 96 -0.07 -4.54 7.11
N THR A 97 0.17 -4.04 8.32
CA THR A 97 -0.72 -3.11 9.00
C THR A 97 -0.13 -1.71 8.92
N TYR A 98 -0.95 -0.75 8.49
CA TYR A 98 -0.52 0.64 8.35
C TYR A 98 -1.55 1.63 8.91
N GLY A 99 -1.06 2.76 9.41
CA GLY A 99 -1.84 3.95 9.70
C GLY A 99 -1.47 5.08 8.74
N SER A 100 -2.47 5.81 8.23
CA SER A 100 -2.24 6.98 7.38
C SER A 100 -1.76 8.17 8.22
N ASN A 101 -0.76 8.89 7.72
CA ASN A 101 -0.32 10.16 8.32
C ASN A 101 -1.07 11.37 7.72
N HIS A 102 -2.01 11.15 6.79
CA HIS A 102 -2.79 12.18 6.09
C HIS A 102 -1.96 13.24 5.35
N ASN A 103 -0.68 12.96 5.09
CA ASN A 103 0.25 13.89 4.44
C ASN A 103 0.97 13.26 3.23
N GLY A 104 0.44 12.16 2.68
CA GLY A 104 1.09 11.40 1.61
C GLY A 104 2.07 10.33 2.10
N SER A 105 2.15 10.09 3.41
CA SER A 105 2.93 9.00 3.99
C SER A 105 2.08 8.08 4.88
N ILE A 106 2.61 6.90 5.18
CA ILE A 106 2.05 5.94 6.11
C ILE A 106 3.09 5.55 7.16
N ASN A 107 2.63 5.14 8.33
CA ASN A 107 3.41 4.37 9.28
C ASN A 107 2.95 2.91 9.21
N PHE A 108 3.86 1.97 8.98
CA PHE A 108 3.51 0.57 8.78
C PHE A 108 4.48 -0.40 9.45
N TYR A 109 4.00 -1.60 9.74
CA TYR A 109 4.82 -2.76 10.10
C TYR A 109 4.35 -4.00 9.32
N LYS A 110 5.27 -4.93 9.07
CA LYS A 110 4.95 -6.20 8.41
C LYS A 110 4.52 -7.23 9.44
N ASP A 111 3.30 -7.72 9.31
CA ASP A 111 2.75 -8.75 10.19
C ASP A 111 3.38 -10.13 9.89
N PRO A 112 3.48 -11.00 10.90
CA PRO A 112 3.81 -12.40 10.68
C PRO A 112 2.74 -13.10 9.84
N ASN A 113 3.16 -13.82 8.79
CA ASN A 113 2.24 -14.65 8.01
C ASN A 113 1.69 -15.84 8.81
N HIS A 114 2.42 -16.29 9.83
CA HIS A 114 2.02 -17.42 10.67
C HIS A 114 2.63 -17.31 12.08
N TYR A 115 1.86 -17.75 13.07
CA TYR A 115 2.27 -17.84 14.48
C TYR A 115 2.43 -19.31 14.86
N GLN A 116 3.67 -19.81 15.00
CA GLN A 116 3.96 -21.24 15.25
C GLN A 116 4.30 -21.56 16.71
N ASP A 117 4.57 -20.55 17.53
CA ASP A 117 5.07 -20.75 18.90
C ASP A 117 3.91 -20.87 19.89
N GLU A 118 3.86 -21.96 20.67
CA GLU A 118 2.78 -22.17 21.65
C GLU A 118 2.74 -21.08 22.74
N ARG A 119 3.83 -20.33 22.95
CA ARG A 119 3.87 -19.21 23.89
C ARG A 119 2.85 -18.13 23.57
N TYR A 120 2.43 -17.99 22.30
CA TYR A 120 1.32 -17.10 21.93
C TYR A 120 0.02 -17.37 22.70
N LEU A 121 -0.18 -18.61 23.15
CA LEU A 121 -1.37 -19.02 23.88
C LEU A 121 -1.13 -19.19 25.39
N LYS A 122 0.13 -19.28 25.83
CA LYS A 122 0.50 -19.72 27.19
C LYS A 122 1.26 -18.68 28.00
N ASP A 123 1.90 -17.71 27.36
CA ASP A 123 2.79 -16.75 28.01
C ASP A 123 2.43 -15.30 27.61
N LEU A 124 1.58 -14.68 28.43
CA LEU A 124 1.04 -13.34 28.17
C LEU A 124 2.13 -12.26 28.20
N ASP A 125 3.14 -12.40 29.06
CA ASP A 125 4.23 -11.42 29.19
C ASP A 125 5.14 -11.48 27.96
N TRP A 126 5.43 -12.69 27.48
CA TRP A 126 6.16 -12.87 26.23
C TRP A 126 5.38 -12.30 25.04
N VAL A 127 4.07 -12.57 24.93
CA VAL A 127 3.23 -11.99 23.86
C VAL A 127 3.24 -10.45 23.92
N LYS A 128 3.14 -9.87 25.11
CA LYS A 128 3.23 -8.42 25.29
C LYS A 128 4.59 -7.87 24.83
N GLN A 129 5.67 -8.58 25.13
CA GLN A 129 7.02 -8.18 24.72
C GLN A 129 7.20 -8.25 23.19
N GLU A 130 6.81 -9.35 22.56
CA GLU A 130 6.97 -9.53 21.12
C GLU A 130 6.07 -8.61 20.31
N SER A 131 4.83 -8.42 20.73
CA SER A 131 3.92 -7.47 20.08
C SER A 131 4.44 -6.03 20.19
N ARG A 132 5.03 -5.65 21.34
CA ARG A 132 5.71 -4.35 21.48
C ARG A 132 6.91 -4.23 20.56
N LYS A 133 7.72 -5.29 20.39
CA LYS A 133 8.86 -5.30 19.46
C LYS A 133 8.39 -5.08 18.02
N LEU A 134 7.33 -5.76 17.60
CA LEU A 134 6.75 -5.56 16.27
C LEU A 134 6.27 -4.13 16.09
N LEU A 135 5.48 -3.60 17.03
CA LEU A 135 4.99 -2.22 16.96
C LEU A 135 6.14 -1.20 16.91
N ASN A 136 7.20 -1.42 17.68
CA ASN A 136 8.41 -0.57 17.66
C ASN A 136 9.23 -0.70 16.36
N SER A 137 8.98 -1.73 15.53
CA SER A 137 9.64 -1.89 14.24
C SER A 137 9.03 -1.03 13.13
N THR A 138 7.92 -0.34 13.43
CA THR A 138 7.19 0.54 12.50
C THR A 138 8.13 1.44 11.71
N LYS A 139 7.86 1.55 10.41
CA LYS A 139 8.57 2.40 9.46
C LYS A 139 7.62 3.42 8.87
N THR A 140 8.17 4.57 8.51
CA THR A 140 7.45 5.58 7.73
C THR A 140 7.79 5.41 6.26
N LEU A 141 6.78 5.46 5.39
CA LEU A 141 6.92 5.32 3.95
C LEU A 141 6.06 6.37 3.23
N GLU A 142 6.67 7.09 2.31
CA GLU A 142 5.95 7.95 1.36
C GLU A 142 5.19 7.10 0.34
N ILE A 143 3.94 7.45 0.09
CA ILE A 143 3.09 6.78 -0.89
C ILE A 143 2.79 7.72 -2.07
N PRO A 144 2.77 7.23 -3.32
CA PRO A 144 2.44 8.07 -4.48
C PRO A 144 1.02 8.66 -4.35
N THR A 145 0.89 9.99 -4.42
CA THR A 145 -0.40 10.69 -4.32
C THR A 145 -0.96 11.16 -5.68
N SER A 146 -0.17 11.09 -6.75
CA SER A 146 -0.49 11.57 -8.10
C SER A 146 0.12 10.69 -9.17
#